data_AF-A0A9N9L9E3-F1
#
_entry.id   AF-A0A9N9L9E3-F1
#
_cell.length_a   1.000
_cell.length_b   1.000
_cell.length_c   1.000
_cell.angle_alpha   90.00
_cell.angle_beta   90.00
_cell.angle_gamma   90.00
#
_symmetry.space_group_name_H-M   'P 1'
#
loop_
_entity.id
_entity.type
_entity.pdbx_description
1 polymer ?
#
loop_
_entity_poly.entity_id
_entity_poly.type
_entity_poly.pdbx_seq_one_letter_code
_entity_poly.pdbx_strand_id
1 'polypeptide(L)'
;MTPSCLESPIDGAENFLGTDEIFQVCQDHIGRECNDYFLKFHLQRSRLKKCIFPGNICYNGTDAFEISQSDITAHTVGINSKSRVSMSRRLTCSPVHLDSFLLVNTGLKPHVNISVLDMDAAGYLLRNEKEQMRLNMLLNTMNGPNSLSHEPSGKLNDQVSAPYDVFVLPHIDAKDIGTHTVWGNITWDHIHPDLRVEAGMPFLMVYRAGRSVHAVQIDDPLFAAHEADCRTARLDDITKKPGYCPNHEATALGCIEQFQYCVPESGFCTSWGFR
;
A
#
# COMPACT_ATOMS: atom_id res chain seq x y z
N MET A 1 -24.34 41.46 -19.18
CA MET A 1 -23.06 40.88 -19.63
C MET A 1 -23.11 39.39 -19.33
N THR A 2 -23.61 38.65 -20.30
CA THR A 2 -23.68 37.19 -20.33
C THR A 2 -22.48 36.68 -21.13
N PRO A 3 -21.76 35.65 -20.70
CA PRO A 3 -20.80 35.00 -21.58
C PRO A 3 -21.54 33.98 -22.44
N SER A 4 -21.51 34.20 -23.76
CA SER A 4 -21.86 33.23 -24.78
C SER A 4 -20.73 32.21 -24.92
N CYS A 5 -21.03 30.91 -24.81
CA CYS A 5 -20.14 29.88 -25.32
C CYS A 5 -20.58 29.54 -26.74
N LEU A 6 -19.68 29.74 -27.71
CA LEU A 6 -19.86 29.28 -29.08
C LEU A 6 -19.89 27.75 -29.10
N GLU A 7 -20.93 27.19 -29.72
CA GLU A 7 -20.92 25.82 -30.21
C GLU A 7 -20.06 25.73 -31.49
N SER A 8 -19.24 24.69 -31.58
CA SER A 8 -18.67 24.21 -32.84
C SER A 8 -19.02 22.72 -32.94
N PRO A 9 -19.55 22.23 -34.08
CA PRO A 9 -19.83 20.82 -34.26
C PRO A 9 -18.54 20.11 -34.69
N ILE A 10 -18.19 19.02 -34.02
CA ILE A 10 -17.20 18.06 -34.54
C ILE A 10 -17.95 16.79 -34.88
N ASP A 11 -18.22 16.63 -36.18
CA ASP A 11 -18.58 15.38 -36.80
C ASP A 11 -17.36 14.42 -36.80
N GLY A 12 -17.63 13.15 -36.48
CA GLY A 12 -16.90 12.01 -37.02
C GLY A 12 -15.48 11.75 -36.50
N ALA A 13 -15.38 11.17 -35.30
CA ALA A 13 -14.27 10.27 -34.94
C ALA A 13 -14.72 9.32 -33.82
N GLU A 14 -14.69 8.01 -34.07
CA GLU A 14 -14.74 6.98 -33.02
C GLU A 14 -13.45 7.07 -32.19
N ASN A 15 -13.43 7.98 -31.23
CA ASN A 15 -12.34 8.10 -30.27
C ASN A 15 -12.61 7.12 -29.13
N PHE A 16 -11.81 6.05 -29.08
CA PHE A 16 -11.59 5.28 -27.86
C PHE A 16 -11.05 6.25 -26.80
N LEU A 17 -11.92 6.71 -25.90
CA LEU A 17 -11.53 7.48 -24.74
C LEU A 17 -10.68 6.60 -23.83
N GLY A 18 -9.46 7.05 -23.56
CA GLY A 18 -8.59 6.40 -22.58
C GLY A 18 -9.20 6.50 -21.18
N THR A 19 -8.88 5.56 -20.30
CA THR A 19 -9.32 5.58 -18.89
C THR A 19 -9.07 6.91 -18.18
N ASP A 20 -8.03 7.63 -18.58
CA ASP A 20 -7.66 8.93 -17.99
C ASP A 20 -8.64 10.05 -18.35
N GLU A 21 -9.25 10.01 -19.54
CA GLU A 21 -10.27 10.98 -19.97
C GLU A 21 -11.61 10.72 -19.25
N ILE A 22 -11.93 9.44 -18.93
CA ILE A 22 -13.11 9.09 -18.12
C ILE A 22 -12.99 9.67 -16.71
N PHE A 23 -11.79 9.65 -16.12
CA PHE A 23 -11.53 10.28 -14.82
C PHE A 23 -11.64 11.80 -14.87
N GLN A 24 -11.15 12.44 -15.94
CA GLN A 24 -11.30 13.88 -16.17
C GLN A 24 -12.76 14.31 -16.35
N VAL A 25 -13.54 13.56 -17.13
CA VAL A 25 -14.98 13.81 -17.35
C VAL A 25 -15.77 13.74 -16.02
N CYS A 26 -15.38 12.87 -15.10
CA CYS A 26 -15.99 12.81 -13.77
C CYS A 26 -15.57 13.95 -12.83
N GLN A 27 -14.35 14.47 -12.95
CA GLN A 27 -13.88 15.61 -12.15
C GLN A 27 -14.50 16.94 -12.59
N ASP A 28 -14.71 17.13 -13.89
CA ASP A 28 -15.17 18.40 -14.45
C ASP A 28 -16.67 18.66 -14.25
N HIS A 29 -17.44 17.69 -13.73
CA HIS A 29 -18.89 17.80 -13.56
C HIS A 29 -19.31 17.59 -12.10
N ILE A 30 -18.95 18.54 -11.23
CA ILE A 30 -19.25 18.61 -9.78
C ILE A 30 -20.77 18.52 -9.43
N GLY A 31 -21.68 18.46 -10.41
CA GLY A 31 -23.13 18.43 -10.20
C GLY A 31 -23.89 17.19 -10.72
N ARG A 32 -23.22 16.21 -11.35
CA ARG A 32 -23.88 14.97 -11.78
C ARG A 32 -23.34 13.79 -10.99
N GLU A 33 -24.25 12.95 -10.49
CA GLU A 33 -23.87 11.68 -9.89
C GLU A 33 -23.13 10.87 -10.93
N CYS A 34 -21.85 10.65 -10.65
CA CYS A 34 -20.92 9.98 -11.54
C CYS A 34 -21.31 8.48 -11.76
N ASN A 35 -22.30 7.99 -11.00
CA ASN A 35 -22.82 6.62 -10.89
C ASN A 35 -23.07 5.85 -12.21
N ASP A 36 -23.39 6.51 -13.32
CA ASP A 36 -23.71 5.80 -14.58
C ASP A 36 -22.47 5.26 -15.33
N TYR A 37 -21.28 5.78 -15.05
CA TYR A 37 -20.02 5.34 -15.66
C TYR A 37 -19.16 4.45 -14.76
N PHE A 38 -19.56 4.22 -13.50
CA PHE A 38 -18.79 3.39 -12.61
C PHE A 38 -19.03 1.92 -12.93
N LEU A 39 -17.92 1.25 -13.19
CA LEU A 39 -17.77 -0.18 -13.34
C LEU A 39 -18.62 -0.89 -12.28
N LYS A 40 -19.66 -1.62 -12.72
CA LYS A 40 -20.55 -2.38 -11.83
C LYS A 40 -19.85 -3.66 -11.37
N PHE A 41 -19.00 -3.54 -10.35
CA PHE A 41 -18.50 -4.70 -9.60
C PHE A 41 -19.03 -4.65 -8.17
N HIS A 42 -19.18 -5.83 -7.55
CA HIS A 42 -19.63 -5.91 -6.17
C HIS A 42 -18.44 -5.74 -5.23
N LEU A 43 -18.47 -4.67 -4.44
CA LEU A 43 -17.47 -4.42 -3.40
C LEU A 43 -18.01 -4.89 -2.05
N GLN A 44 -17.32 -5.83 -1.41
CA GLN A 44 -17.61 -6.25 -0.05
C GLN A 44 -16.42 -5.91 0.86
N ARG A 45 -16.74 -5.51 2.09
CA ARG A 45 -15.77 -5.21 3.14
C ARG A 45 -16.07 -6.06 4.35
N SER A 46 -15.07 -6.72 4.90
CA SER A 46 -15.23 -7.54 6.10
C SER A 46 -14.04 -7.36 7.06
N ARG A 47 -14.23 -7.80 8.31
CA ARG A 47 -13.17 -7.83 9.34
C ARG A 47 -12.91 -9.28 9.72
N LEU A 48 -11.64 -9.66 9.77
CA LEU A 48 -11.22 -11.00 10.16
C LEU A 48 -10.49 -10.91 11.50
N LYS A 49 -10.88 -11.79 12.44
CA LYS A 49 -10.34 -11.80 13.80
C LYS A 49 -8.96 -12.42 13.96
N LYS A 50 -8.30 -12.79 12.85
CA LYS A 50 -7.04 -13.54 12.86
C LYS A 50 -6.02 -12.86 11.97
N CYS A 51 -4.77 -12.85 12.43
CA CYS A 51 -3.60 -12.53 11.61
C CYS A 51 -3.55 -13.48 10.39
N ILE A 52 -3.37 -12.88 9.21
CA ILE A 52 -3.34 -13.61 7.93
C ILE A 52 -1.96 -14.17 7.57
N PHE A 53 -0.94 -13.75 8.30
CA PHE A 53 0.44 -14.15 8.10
C PHE A 53 0.83 -15.33 8.99
N PRO A 54 1.76 -16.19 8.54
CA PRO A 54 2.26 -17.29 9.35
C PRO A 54 3.15 -16.80 10.51
N GLY A 55 3.88 -15.70 10.29
CA GLY A 55 4.72 -15.08 11.31
C GLY A 55 3.90 -14.37 12.38
N ASN A 56 4.47 -14.24 13.58
CA ASN A 56 3.86 -13.47 14.67
C ASN A 56 4.14 -11.97 14.50
N ILE A 57 3.74 -11.43 13.35
CA ILE A 57 4.02 -10.04 12.95
C ILE A 57 2.83 -9.11 13.13
N CYS A 58 1.60 -9.63 13.28
CA CYS A 58 0.43 -8.75 13.45
C CYS A 58 0.36 -8.15 14.86
N TYR A 59 -0.18 -6.94 14.97
CA TYR A 59 -0.47 -6.33 16.27
C TYR A 59 -1.58 -7.10 17.00
N ASN A 60 -1.32 -7.45 18.27
CA ASN A 60 -2.31 -8.09 19.13
C ASN A 60 -3.57 -7.24 19.29
N GLY A 61 -4.74 -7.87 19.21
CA GLY A 61 -6.03 -7.19 19.40
C GLY A 61 -6.48 -6.35 18.21
N THR A 62 -5.81 -6.43 17.06
CA THR A 62 -6.24 -5.77 15.82
C THR A 62 -6.80 -6.76 14.81
N ASP A 63 -8.00 -6.46 14.32
CA ASP A 63 -8.65 -7.27 13.30
C ASP A 63 -8.11 -6.91 11.92
N ALA A 64 -7.77 -7.93 11.14
CA ALA A 64 -7.49 -7.74 9.72
C ALA A 64 -8.76 -7.19 9.03
N PHE A 65 -8.56 -6.42 7.96
CA PHE A 65 -9.65 -6.03 7.08
C PHE A 65 -9.50 -6.71 5.73
N GLU A 66 -10.61 -7.05 5.14
CA GLU A 66 -10.69 -7.65 3.81
C GLU A 66 -11.57 -6.78 2.94
N ILE A 67 -11.09 -6.54 1.72
CA ILE A 67 -11.82 -5.88 0.64
C ILE A 67 -11.87 -6.88 -0.50
N SER A 68 -13.07 -7.32 -0.86
CA SER A 68 -13.30 -8.19 -2.00
C SER A 68 -14.08 -7.47 -3.08
N GLN A 69 -13.71 -7.76 -4.33
CA GLN A 69 -14.35 -7.30 -5.54
C GLN A 69 -14.71 -8.54 -6.35
N SER A 70 -15.97 -8.74 -6.71
CA SER A 70 -16.40 -9.86 -7.55
C SER A 70 -16.95 -9.39 -8.90
N ASP A 71 -17.05 -10.35 -9.83
CA ASP A 71 -17.68 -10.18 -11.14
C ASP A 71 -16.99 -9.16 -12.05
N ILE A 72 -15.66 -9.00 -11.88
CA ILE A 72 -14.85 -8.14 -12.74
C ILE A 72 -14.68 -8.84 -14.09
N THR A 73 -15.27 -8.30 -15.14
CA THR A 73 -15.12 -8.76 -16.52
C THR A 73 -14.19 -7.83 -17.31
N ALA A 74 -13.75 -8.28 -18.49
CA ALA A 74 -13.00 -7.42 -19.41
C ALA A 74 -13.76 -6.12 -19.73
N HIS A 75 -15.08 -6.22 -19.97
CA HIS A 75 -15.94 -5.08 -20.22
C HIS A 75 -15.97 -4.11 -19.03
N THR A 76 -16.04 -4.61 -17.79
CA THR A 76 -16.02 -3.78 -16.59
C THR A 76 -14.65 -3.17 -16.30
N VAL A 77 -13.64 -3.37 -17.12
CA VAL A 77 -12.36 -2.63 -17.02
C VAL A 77 -12.04 -1.90 -18.33
N GLY A 78 -13.04 -1.73 -19.20
CA GLY A 78 -12.89 -1.01 -20.47
C GLY A 78 -12.18 -1.81 -21.58
N ILE A 79 -11.98 -3.11 -21.39
CA ILE A 79 -11.34 -3.97 -22.39
C ILE A 79 -12.42 -4.61 -23.28
N ASN A 80 -12.38 -4.31 -24.58
CA ASN A 80 -13.25 -4.91 -25.57
C ASN A 80 -12.79 -6.34 -25.91
N SER A 81 -13.15 -7.30 -25.05
CA SER A 81 -12.88 -8.72 -25.24
C SER A 81 -14.18 -9.51 -25.36
N LYS A 82 -14.17 -10.51 -26.25
CA LYS A 82 -15.26 -11.50 -26.35
C LYS A 82 -15.25 -12.52 -25.20
N SER A 83 -14.20 -12.53 -24.39
CA SER A 83 -14.10 -13.42 -23.23
C SER A 83 -15.21 -13.10 -22.23
N ARG A 84 -15.90 -14.16 -21.77
CA ARG A 84 -16.87 -14.08 -20.68
C ARG A 84 -16.26 -14.40 -19.32
N VAL A 85 -14.94 -14.60 -19.25
CA VAL A 85 -14.25 -14.85 -17.98
C VAL A 85 -14.47 -13.66 -17.06
N SER A 86 -14.88 -13.95 -15.82
CA SER A 86 -14.89 -12.99 -14.73
C SER A 86 -13.74 -13.26 -13.78
N MET A 87 -13.33 -12.22 -13.07
CA MET A 87 -12.30 -12.21 -12.05
C MET A 87 -12.93 -11.71 -10.76
N SER A 88 -12.60 -12.39 -9.67
CA SER A 88 -12.79 -11.90 -8.32
C SER A 88 -11.41 -11.58 -7.75
N ARG A 89 -11.31 -10.46 -7.04
CA ARG A 89 -10.11 -9.98 -6.38
C ARG A 89 -10.39 -9.83 -4.90
N ARG A 90 -9.43 -10.22 -4.06
CA ARG A 90 -9.50 -10.08 -2.61
C ARG A 90 -8.20 -9.52 -2.10
N LEU A 91 -8.29 -8.43 -1.36
CA LEU A 91 -7.19 -7.81 -0.64
C LEU A 91 -7.46 -7.93 0.85
N THR A 92 -6.59 -8.64 1.57
CA THR A 92 -6.69 -8.77 3.02
C THR A 92 -5.45 -8.18 3.65
N CYS A 93 -5.62 -7.28 4.62
CA CYS A 93 -4.51 -6.58 5.26
C CYS A 93 -4.66 -6.56 6.79
N SER A 94 -3.52 -6.58 7.48
CA SER A 94 -3.41 -6.45 8.92
C SER A 94 -2.31 -5.45 9.28
N PRO A 95 -2.47 -4.64 10.34
CA PRO A 95 -1.34 -3.91 10.91
C PRO A 95 -0.24 -4.87 11.35
N VAL A 96 1.01 -4.60 10.99
CA VAL A 96 2.15 -5.46 11.32
C VAL A 96 3.28 -4.69 12.01
N HIS A 97 3.93 -5.35 12.97
CA HIS A 97 5.19 -4.93 13.57
C HIS A 97 6.28 -4.95 12.49
N LEU A 98 7.07 -3.88 12.46
CA LEU A 98 8.16 -3.76 11.48
C LEU A 98 9.44 -4.47 11.91
N ASP A 99 9.56 -4.91 13.18
CA ASP A 99 10.77 -5.47 13.78
C ASP A 99 11.41 -6.59 12.96
N SER A 100 10.62 -7.55 12.45
CA SER A 100 11.13 -8.64 11.58
C SER A 100 11.72 -8.13 10.25
N PHE A 101 11.39 -6.92 9.84
CA PHE A 101 11.77 -6.34 8.55
C PHE A 101 12.84 -5.25 8.69
N LEU A 102 13.29 -4.92 9.91
CA LEU A 102 14.33 -3.91 10.13
C LEU A 102 15.71 -4.52 9.91
N LEU A 103 16.40 -4.07 8.85
CA LEU A 103 17.79 -4.39 8.57
C LEU A 103 18.70 -3.27 9.05
N VAL A 104 19.51 -3.57 10.07
CA VAL A 104 20.50 -2.63 10.60
C VAL A 104 21.80 -2.78 9.81
N ASN A 105 22.20 -1.71 9.12
CA ASN A 105 23.51 -1.65 8.49
C ASN A 105 24.48 -0.94 9.43
N THR A 106 25.48 -1.67 9.94
CA THR A 106 26.46 -1.18 10.92
C THR A 106 27.71 -0.57 10.27
N GLY A 107 27.62 -0.10 9.02
CA GLY A 107 28.71 0.58 8.33
C GLY A 107 29.14 1.91 8.98
N LEU A 108 29.97 2.69 8.27
CA LEU A 108 30.50 3.97 8.78
C LEU A 108 29.42 4.98 9.19
N LYS A 109 28.24 4.90 8.58
CA LYS A 109 27.04 5.63 8.98
C LYS A 109 25.93 4.62 9.21
N PRO A 110 25.65 4.26 10.48
CA PRO A 110 24.63 3.28 10.77
C PRO A 110 23.28 3.78 10.27
N HIS A 111 22.54 2.92 9.60
CA HIS A 111 21.20 3.21 9.12
C HIS A 111 20.34 1.96 9.17
N VAL A 112 19.03 2.16 9.18
CA VAL A 112 18.05 1.08 9.20
C VAL A 112 17.24 1.12 7.91
N ASN A 113 17.05 -0.04 7.31
CA ASN A 113 16.16 -0.22 6.19
C ASN A 113 14.99 -1.12 6.60
N ILE A 114 13.78 -0.80 6.18
CA ILE A 114 12.71 -1.81 6.13
C ILE A 114 12.97 -2.65 4.89
N SER A 115 13.01 -3.97 5.00
CA SER A 115 13.15 -4.86 3.85
C SER A 115 12.24 -6.08 3.94
N VAL A 116 11.68 -6.45 2.79
CA VAL A 116 10.89 -7.67 2.61
C VAL A 116 11.73 -8.85 2.15
N LEU A 117 13.06 -8.73 2.11
CA LEU A 117 13.95 -9.83 1.72
C LEU A 117 14.19 -10.78 2.88
N ASP A 118 14.22 -12.07 2.58
CA ASP A 118 14.87 -13.07 3.41
C ASP A 118 16.38 -12.97 3.18
N MET A 119 17.08 -12.41 4.17
CA MET A 119 18.53 -12.20 4.10
C MET A 119 19.33 -13.50 4.07
N ASP A 120 18.79 -14.58 4.64
CA ASP A 120 19.44 -15.90 4.63
C ASP A 120 19.36 -16.53 3.23
N ALA A 121 18.22 -16.35 2.55
CA ALA A 121 18.03 -16.83 1.18
C ALA A 121 18.67 -15.91 0.13
N ALA A 122 18.67 -14.59 0.35
CA ALA A 122 19.01 -13.59 -0.66
C ALA A 122 20.44 -13.01 -0.54
N GLY A 123 21.29 -13.54 0.33
CA GLY A 123 22.61 -12.96 0.64
C GLY A 123 23.53 -12.69 -0.56
N TYR A 124 23.35 -13.38 -1.70
CA TYR A 124 24.08 -13.14 -2.94
C TYR A 124 23.42 -12.15 -3.92
N LEU A 125 22.12 -11.89 -3.79
CA LEU A 125 21.32 -11.05 -4.70
C LEU A 125 21.53 -9.56 -4.44
N LEU A 126 22.04 -9.19 -3.28
CA LEU A 126 22.28 -7.81 -2.85
C LEU A 126 23.43 -7.09 -3.59
N ARG A 127 23.93 -7.57 -4.74
CA ARG A 127 25.01 -6.88 -5.46
C ARG A 127 24.54 -5.70 -6.32
N ASN A 128 23.25 -5.62 -6.62
CA ASN A 128 22.69 -4.56 -7.45
C ASN A 128 21.90 -3.55 -6.60
N GLU A 129 22.45 -2.35 -6.41
CA GLU A 129 21.82 -1.28 -5.62
C GLU A 129 20.41 -0.93 -6.10
N LYS A 130 20.14 -1.01 -7.42
CA LYS A 130 18.81 -0.72 -7.98
C LYS A 130 17.76 -1.75 -7.57
N GLU A 131 18.17 -3.01 -7.40
CA GLU A 131 17.29 -4.09 -6.94
C GLU A 131 16.98 -3.93 -5.47
N GLN A 132 18.00 -3.58 -4.68
CA GLN A 132 17.83 -3.30 -3.26
C GLN A 132 16.78 -2.23 -3.02
N MET A 133 16.85 -1.09 -3.72
CA MET A 133 15.90 0.04 -3.57
C MET A 133 14.43 -0.32 -3.83
N ARG A 134 14.14 -1.44 -4.50
CA ARG A 134 12.75 -1.91 -4.75
C ARG A 134 12.22 -2.81 -3.64
N LEU A 135 13.11 -3.36 -2.83
CA LEU A 135 12.83 -4.36 -1.81
C LEU A 135 13.08 -3.82 -0.41
N ASN A 136 13.58 -2.58 -0.35
CA ASN A 136 13.86 -1.90 0.88
C ASN A 136 13.47 -0.42 0.85
N MET A 137 13.35 0.13 2.04
CA MET A 137 13.08 1.53 2.28
C MET A 137 13.99 2.01 3.40
N LEU A 138 14.85 2.97 3.09
CA LEU A 138 15.76 3.60 4.06
C LEU A 138 14.98 4.43 5.06
N LEU A 139 15.28 4.29 6.35
CA LEU A 139 14.75 5.11 7.43
C LEU A 139 15.77 6.14 7.90
N ASN A 140 15.28 7.27 8.39
CA ASN A 140 16.08 8.33 8.99
C ASN A 140 16.47 8.01 10.44
N THR A 141 15.74 7.09 11.08
CA THR A 141 15.85 6.72 12.48
C THR A 141 15.92 5.20 12.64
N MET A 142 16.03 4.72 13.88
CA MET A 142 15.90 3.30 14.23
C MET A 142 14.44 2.81 14.26
N ASN A 143 13.48 3.65 13.86
CA ASN A 143 12.02 3.40 13.93
C ASN A 143 11.43 3.11 15.32
N GLY A 144 12.11 3.54 16.39
CA GLY A 144 11.66 3.30 17.76
C GLY A 144 10.32 3.98 18.07
N PRO A 145 9.59 3.56 19.12
CA PRO A 145 9.98 2.52 20.06
C PRO A 145 9.83 1.10 19.48
N ASN A 146 10.89 0.29 19.50
CA ASN A 146 10.90 -1.09 19.01
C ASN A 146 12.06 -1.88 19.65
N SER A 147 12.38 -3.07 19.14
CA SER A 147 13.52 -3.87 19.63
C SER A 147 14.91 -3.23 19.48
N LEU A 148 15.07 -2.22 18.62
CA LEU A 148 16.34 -1.54 18.34
C LEU A 148 16.52 -0.23 19.12
N SER A 149 15.43 0.45 19.50
CA SER A 149 15.47 1.71 20.23
C SER A 149 14.18 1.95 21.01
N HIS A 150 14.29 2.54 22.20
CA HIS A 150 13.14 3.02 22.98
C HIS A 150 12.72 4.45 22.62
N GLU A 151 13.48 5.13 21.77
CA GLU A 151 13.20 6.52 21.41
C GLU A 151 12.04 6.64 20.41
N PRO A 152 11.12 7.58 20.60
CA PRO A 152 10.01 7.89 19.70
C PRO A 152 10.53 8.49 18.39
N SER A 153 10.65 7.66 17.36
CA SER A 153 11.28 8.07 16.09
C SER A 153 10.46 9.08 15.31
N GLY A 154 9.12 9.11 15.48
CA GLY A 154 8.30 10.10 14.79
C GLY A 154 8.63 11.55 15.20
N LYS A 155 9.09 11.77 16.44
CA LYS A 155 9.56 13.08 16.91
C LYS A 155 10.86 13.55 16.24
N LEU A 156 11.73 12.61 15.88
CA LEU A 156 12.99 12.91 15.19
C LEU A 156 12.74 13.19 13.70
N ASN A 157 11.81 12.47 13.09
CA ASN A 157 11.47 12.63 11.67
C ASN A 157 10.82 13.99 11.37
N ASP A 158 10.20 14.62 12.36
CA ASP A 158 9.67 15.99 12.30
C ASP A 158 10.74 17.03 11.87
N GLN A 159 12.00 16.81 12.25
CA GLN A 159 13.11 17.70 11.93
C GLN A 159 13.65 17.49 10.52
N VAL A 160 13.51 16.28 9.99
CA VAL A 160 13.91 15.94 8.63
C VAL A 160 12.81 16.42 7.69
N SER A 161 13.14 17.04 6.57
CA SER A 161 12.15 17.35 5.52
C SER A 161 11.72 16.07 4.79
N ALA A 162 11.34 15.04 5.54
CA ALA A 162 10.87 13.77 5.00
C ALA A 162 9.43 13.95 4.52
N PRO A 163 9.12 13.62 3.26
CA PRO A 163 7.76 13.65 2.78
C PRO A 163 6.91 12.66 3.58
N TYR A 164 5.64 13.00 3.77
CA TYR A 164 4.61 12.02 4.06
C TYR A 164 4.45 11.17 2.79
N ASP A 165 4.65 9.87 2.91
CA ASP A 165 4.61 8.95 1.78
C ASP A 165 4.10 7.57 2.20
N VAL A 166 3.56 6.86 1.20
CA VAL A 166 3.13 5.46 1.30
C VAL A 166 3.96 4.69 0.28
N PHE A 167 4.67 3.68 0.74
CA PHE A 167 5.46 2.77 -0.09
C PHE A 167 4.86 1.38 -0.09
N VAL A 168 5.00 0.69 -1.22
CA VAL A 168 4.64 -0.72 -1.36
C VAL A 168 5.90 -1.52 -1.59
N LEU A 169 6.15 -2.51 -0.73
CA LEU A 169 7.30 -3.41 -0.80
C LEU A 169 6.83 -4.87 -0.95
N PRO A 170 7.35 -5.65 -1.91
CA PRO A 170 8.27 -5.22 -2.94
C PRO A 170 7.60 -4.26 -3.95
N HIS A 171 8.37 -3.35 -4.53
CA HIS A 171 7.89 -2.49 -5.63
C HIS A 171 7.87 -3.30 -6.94
N ILE A 172 6.71 -3.85 -7.28
CA ILE A 172 6.49 -4.65 -8.49
C ILE A 172 6.07 -3.73 -9.64
N ASP A 173 6.83 -3.75 -10.75
CA ASP A 173 6.40 -3.05 -11.97
C ASP A 173 5.42 -3.93 -12.75
N ALA A 174 4.54 -3.32 -13.56
CA ALA A 174 3.59 -4.07 -14.41
C ALA A 174 4.27 -5.08 -15.34
N LYS A 175 5.52 -4.82 -15.76
CA LYS A 175 6.34 -5.73 -16.58
C LYS A 175 6.80 -6.99 -15.84
N ASP A 176 6.81 -6.97 -14.52
CA ASP A 176 7.26 -8.10 -13.69
C ASP A 176 6.08 -9.06 -13.40
N ILE A 177 4.84 -8.60 -13.64
CA ILE A 177 3.60 -9.37 -13.52
C ILE A 177 3.58 -10.50 -14.57
N GLY A 178 3.47 -11.74 -14.09
CA GLY A 178 3.38 -12.95 -14.94
C GLY A 178 4.65 -13.80 -14.97
N THR A 179 5.79 -13.30 -14.45
CA THR A 179 7.03 -14.09 -14.32
C THR A 179 7.07 -14.81 -12.96
N HIS A 180 7.56 -16.05 -12.86
CA HIS A 180 7.75 -16.75 -11.56
C HIS A 180 8.71 -16.02 -10.60
N THR A 181 9.30 -14.95 -11.08
CA THR A 181 10.21 -14.07 -10.39
C THR A 181 9.44 -12.84 -9.93
N VAL A 182 9.62 -12.45 -8.67
CA VAL A 182 9.25 -11.12 -8.17
C VAL A 182 9.97 -10.06 -9.02
N TRP A 183 11.23 -10.32 -9.38
CA TRP A 183 12.02 -9.50 -10.31
C TRP A 183 13.31 -10.24 -10.70
N GLY A 184 13.70 -10.26 -11.97
CA GLY A 184 14.99 -10.84 -12.40
C GLY A 184 15.19 -12.29 -11.92
N ASN A 185 16.11 -12.53 -10.97
CA ASN A 185 16.35 -13.85 -10.36
C ASN A 185 15.70 -14.03 -8.97
N ILE A 186 14.95 -13.04 -8.50
CA ILE A 186 14.29 -13.04 -7.19
C ILE A 186 12.98 -13.80 -7.32
N THR A 187 12.90 -14.99 -6.75
CA THR A 187 11.66 -15.76 -6.58
C THR A 187 10.96 -15.40 -5.26
N TRP A 188 9.72 -15.85 -5.09
CA TRP A 188 8.97 -15.71 -3.84
C TRP A 188 9.68 -16.35 -2.62
N ASP A 189 10.56 -17.31 -2.85
CA ASP A 189 11.40 -17.93 -1.81
C ASP A 189 12.45 -16.97 -1.23
N HIS A 190 12.65 -15.79 -1.83
CA HIS A 190 13.53 -14.75 -1.31
C HIS A 190 12.77 -13.66 -0.54
N ILE A 191 11.44 -13.72 -0.47
CA ILE A 191 10.64 -12.80 0.36
C ILE A 191 10.72 -13.25 1.82
N HIS A 192 10.68 -12.36 2.80
CA HIS A 192 10.80 -12.71 4.21
C HIS A 192 9.76 -13.79 4.62
N PRO A 193 10.15 -14.87 5.33
CA PRO A 193 9.27 -16.00 5.65
C PRO A 193 8.01 -15.59 6.42
N ASP A 194 8.08 -14.58 7.29
CA ASP A 194 6.91 -14.08 8.01
C ASP A 194 5.82 -13.49 7.08
N LEU A 195 6.17 -13.08 5.86
CA LEU A 195 5.23 -12.59 4.85
C LEU A 195 4.79 -13.66 3.85
N ARG A 196 5.50 -14.79 3.75
CA ARG A 196 5.22 -15.80 2.71
C ARG A 196 3.86 -16.46 2.97
N VAL A 197 2.94 -16.30 2.05
CA VAL A 197 1.65 -16.99 2.06
C VAL A 197 1.43 -17.66 0.71
N GLU A 198 1.21 -18.98 0.72
CA GLU A 198 1.08 -19.77 -0.51
C GLU A 198 -0.11 -19.34 -1.37
N ALA A 199 -1.19 -18.88 -0.73
CA ALA A 199 -2.46 -18.61 -1.40
C ALA A 199 -2.58 -17.18 -1.96
N GLY A 200 -1.53 -16.37 -1.97
CA GLY A 200 -1.65 -14.96 -2.36
C GLY A 200 -0.31 -14.25 -2.58
N MET A 201 -0.39 -13.01 -3.05
CA MET A 201 0.76 -12.14 -3.25
C MET A 201 0.94 -11.26 -2.02
N PRO A 202 1.93 -11.53 -1.16
CA PRO A 202 2.15 -10.72 0.02
C PRO A 202 2.94 -9.45 -0.32
N PHE A 203 2.61 -8.36 0.35
CA PHE A 203 3.37 -7.11 0.31
C PHE A 203 3.19 -6.31 1.59
N LEU A 204 4.13 -5.41 1.88
CA LEU A 204 4.00 -4.39 2.91
C LEU A 204 3.56 -3.08 2.27
N MET A 205 2.53 -2.46 2.82
CA MET A 205 2.22 -1.06 2.62
C MET A 205 2.79 -0.28 3.81
N VAL A 206 3.94 0.35 3.58
CA VAL A 206 4.66 1.13 4.60
C VAL A 206 4.20 2.57 4.55
N TYR A 207 3.77 3.09 5.68
CA TYR A 207 3.36 4.47 5.88
C TYR A 207 4.46 5.21 6.63
N ARG A 208 5.00 6.29 6.05
CA ARG A 208 5.91 7.20 6.78
C ARG A 208 5.13 8.39 7.30
N ALA A 209 5.26 8.64 8.59
CA ALA A 209 4.49 9.68 9.26
C ALA A 209 4.93 11.11 8.87
N GLY A 210 6.16 11.29 8.36
CA GLY A 210 6.68 12.59 7.97
C GLY A 210 6.67 13.59 9.14
N ARG A 211 6.15 14.81 8.88
CA ARG A 211 5.91 15.86 9.88
C ARG A 211 4.46 15.90 10.40
N SER A 212 3.78 14.76 10.42
CA SER A 212 2.41 14.72 10.92
C SER A 212 2.36 15.05 12.41
N VAL A 213 1.32 15.79 12.80
CA VAL A 213 1.03 16.15 14.18
C VAL A 213 -0.46 15.94 14.41
N HIS A 214 -0.80 15.28 15.52
CA HIS A 214 -2.17 14.96 15.87
C HIS A 214 -2.69 15.86 16.99
N ALA A 215 -3.96 16.24 16.93
CA ALA A 215 -4.56 17.11 17.95
C ALA A 215 -4.88 16.37 19.27
N VAL A 216 -4.92 15.03 19.22
CA VAL A 216 -5.27 14.13 20.32
C VAL A 216 -4.32 12.94 20.30
N GLN A 217 -4.25 12.21 21.41
CA GLN A 217 -3.60 10.90 21.44
C GLN A 217 -4.33 9.93 20.52
N ILE A 218 -3.58 9.06 19.85
CA ILE A 218 -4.11 8.05 18.94
C ILE A 218 -3.54 6.69 19.32
N ASP A 219 -4.42 5.79 19.78
CA ASP A 219 -4.14 4.39 20.07
C ASP A 219 -4.41 3.48 18.84
N ASP A 220 -3.94 3.88 17.65
CA ASP A 220 -4.06 3.11 16.42
C ASP A 220 -2.67 2.62 16.00
N PRO A 221 -2.43 1.33 15.72
CA PRO A 221 -1.08 0.85 15.41
C PRO A 221 -0.42 1.51 14.19
N LEU A 222 -1.21 2.01 13.22
CA LEU A 222 -0.68 2.66 12.03
C LEU A 222 -0.41 4.14 12.28
N PHE A 223 -1.24 4.81 13.07
CA PHE A 223 -1.17 6.25 13.35
C PHE A 223 -0.86 6.58 14.81
N ALA A 224 -0.21 5.65 15.52
CA ALA A 224 0.02 5.72 16.95
C ALA A 224 0.72 7.04 17.31
N ALA A 225 0.13 7.82 18.21
CA ALA A 225 0.68 9.10 18.63
C ALA A 225 0.33 9.38 20.08
N HIS A 226 1.28 9.19 20.99
CA HIS A 226 1.03 9.27 22.44
C HIS A 226 1.83 10.37 23.12
N GLU A 227 2.95 10.75 22.52
CA GLU A 227 3.82 11.76 23.09
C GLU A 227 3.36 13.17 22.73
N ALA A 228 3.00 13.94 23.75
CA ALA A 228 2.82 15.38 23.63
C ALA A 228 4.17 16.07 23.39
N ASP A 229 4.13 17.33 22.94
CA ASP A 229 5.31 18.17 22.69
C ASP A 229 6.08 17.84 21.40
N CYS A 230 5.35 17.84 20.27
CA CYS A 230 5.97 17.99 18.95
C CYS A 230 6.58 19.37 18.80
N ARG A 231 7.90 19.42 18.63
CA ARG A 231 8.68 20.67 18.58
C ARG A 231 8.35 21.54 17.35
N THR A 232 7.69 21.02 16.31
CA THR A 232 7.28 21.80 15.13
C THR A 232 5.88 22.40 15.21
N ALA A 233 5.19 22.35 16.35
CA ALA A 233 4.20 23.40 16.61
C ALA A 233 4.97 24.72 16.65
N ARG A 234 5.09 25.37 15.47
CA ARG A 234 5.87 26.58 15.23
C ARG A 234 5.75 27.48 16.45
N LEU A 235 6.91 27.97 16.92
CA LEU A 235 7.09 28.88 18.05
C LEU A 235 6.17 30.12 18.04
N ASP A 236 5.43 30.37 16.96
CA ASP A 236 4.59 31.53 16.76
C ASP A 236 3.21 31.42 17.44
N ASP A 237 2.83 30.26 18.00
CA ASP A 237 1.52 30.09 18.63
C ASP A 237 1.58 29.35 19.98
N ILE A 238 2.17 30.03 20.97
CA ILE A 238 2.25 29.62 22.39
C ILE A 238 0.85 29.33 23.00
N THR A 239 -0.24 29.67 22.30
CA THR A 239 -1.61 29.44 22.75
C THR A 239 -2.25 28.14 22.25
N LYS A 240 -1.61 27.40 21.34
CA LYS A 240 -2.13 26.13 20.83
C LYS A 240 -1.72 24.96 21.73
N LYS A 241 -2.71 24.14 22.09
CA LYS A 241 -2.53 22.88 22.84
C LYS A 241 -1.38 22.05 22.24
N PRO A 242 -0.59 21.34 23.07
CA PRO A 242 0.50 20.51 22.55
C PRO A 242 -0.07 19.47 21.59
N GLY A 243 0.48 19.43 20.37
CA GLY A 243 0.20 18.35 19.43
C GLY A 243 0.92 17.07 19.86
N TYR A 244 0.41 15.94 19.36
CA TYR A 244 0.94 14.60 19.60
C TYR A 244 1.72 14.11 18.38
N CYS A 245 2.91 13.58 18.64
CA CYS A 245 3.81 13.11 17.61
C CYS A 245 3.54 11.65 17.31
N PRO A 246 3.70 11.22 16.05
CA PRO A 246 3.77 9.82 15.72
C PRO A 246 4.81 9.14 16.61
N ASN A 247 4.47 7.97 17.13
CA ASN A 247 5.39 7.16 17.92
C ASN A 247 6.56 6.69 17.04
N HIS A 248 6.26 6.31 15.79
CA HIS A 248 7.22 5.76 14.83
C HIS A 248 7.43 6.70 13.64
N GLU A 249 8.62 6.65 13.03
CA GLU A 249 8.89 7.24 11.72
C GLU A 249 8.04 6.55 10.64
N ALA A 250 7.98 5.23 10.70
CA ALA A 250 7.24 4.40 9.77
C ALA A 250 6.46 3.28 10.48
N THR A 251 5.26 3.02 9.98
CA THR A 251 4.38 1.91 10.37
C THR A 251 3.96 1.15 9.11
N ALA A 252 3.35 -0.03 9.23
CA ALA A 252 2.99 -0.80 8.05
C ALA A 252 1.71 -1.63 8.21
N LEU A 253 1.07 -1.83 7.06
CA LEU A 253 0.12 -2.92 6.85
C LEU A 253 0.82 -4.04 6.09
N GLY A 254 0.74 -5.26 6.59
CA GLY A 254 0.99 -6.45 5.78
C GLY A 254 -0.28 -6.77 5.03
N CYS A 255 -0.20 -6.92 3.71
CA CYS A 255 -1.32 -7.24 2.84
C CYS A 255 -1.06 -8.51 2.03
N ILE A 256 -2.14 -9.19 1.67
CA ILE A 256 -2.15 -10.33 0.76
C ILE A 256 -3.21 -10.04 -0.30
N GLU A 257 -2.79 -10.07 -1.56
CA GLU A 257 -3.69 -9.96 -2.70
C GLU A 257 -3.91 -11.32 -3.35
N GLN A 258 -5.18 -11.62 -3.64
CA GLN A 258 -5.60 -12.91 -4.18
C GLN A 258 -6.59 -12.69 -5.31
N PHE A 259 -6.56 -13.61 -6.28
CA PHE A 259 -7.40 -13.61 -7.45
C PHE A 259 -8.09 -14.97 -7.60
N GLN A 260 -9.28 -14.94 -8.18
CA GLN A 260 -10.03 -16.12 -8.60
C GLN A 260 -10.64 -15.82 -9.96
N TYR A 261 -10.52 -16.75 -10.91
CA TYR A 261 -11.09 -16.61 -12.25
C TYR A 261 -12.22 -17.60 -12.43
N CYS A 262 -13.32 -17.16 -13.04
CA CYS A 262 -14.51 -17.95 -13.25
C CYS A 262 -14.93 -17.91 -14.72
N VAL A 263 -15.38 -19.06 -15.24
CA VAL A 263 -15.94 -19.22 -16.59
C VAL A 263 -17.46 -19.42 -16.47
N PRO A 264 -18.28 -18.38 -16.69
CA PRO A 264 -19.72 -18.41 -16.34
C PRO A 264 -20.48 -19.54 -17.01
N GLU A 265 -20.13 -19.89 -18.25
CA GLU A 265 -20.82 -20.92 -19.04
C GLU A 265 -20.71 -22.32 -18.42
N SER A 266 -19.59 -22.59 -17.74
CA SER A 266 -19.33 -23.88 -17.10
C SER A 266 -19.61 -23.86 -15.59
N GLY A 267 -19.72 -22.67 -14.99
CA GLY A 267 -19.73 -22.49 -13.53
C GLY A 267 -18.39 -22.83 -12.86
N PHE A 268 -17.34 -23.15 -13.62
CA PHE A 268 -16.02 -23.45 -13.08
C PHE A 268 -15.33 -22.17 -12.59
N CYS A 269 -14.75 -22.23 -11.40
CA CYS A 269 -13.88 -21.22 -10.85
C CYS A 269 -12.56 -21.85 -10.37
N THR A 270 -11.45 -21.13 -10.54
CA THR A 270 -10.17 -21.52 -9.94
C THR A 270 -10.25 -21.45 -8.42
N SER A 271 -9.30 -22.10 -7.73
CA SER A 271 -9.03 -21.74 -6.34
C SER A 271 -8.51 -20.29 -6.26
N TRP A 272 -8.63 -19.69 -5.08
CA TRP A 272 -7.95 -18.42 -4.79
C TRP A 272 -6.44 -18.61 -4.83
N GLY A 273 -5.73 -17.72 -5.51
CA GLY A 273 -4.28 -17.77 -5.66
C GLY A 273 -3.71 -16.41 -6.05
N PHE A 274 -2.43 -16.39 -6.41
CA PHE A 274 -1.70 -15.17 -6.80
C PHE A 274 -1.44 -15.03 -8.31
N ARG A 275 -1.99 -15.95 -9.12
CA ARG A 275 -2.13 -15.93 -10.59
C ARG A 275 -3.06 -17.05 -11.04
#